data_AF-A0A531JAD4-F1
#
_entry.id   AF-A0A531JAD4-F1
#
_cell.length_a   1.000
_cell.length_b   1.000
_cell.length_c   1.000
_cell.angle_alpha   90.00
_cell.angle_beta   90.00
_cell.angle_gamma   90.00
#
_symmetry.space_group_name_H-M   'P 1'
#
loop_
_entity.id
_entity.type
_entity.pdbx_description
1 polymer ?
#
loop_
_entity_poly.entity_id
_entity_poly.type
_entity_poly.pdbx_seq_one_letter_code
_entity_poly.pdbx_strand_id
1 'polypeptide(L)'
;MAGVAPEGVSGMSDWSAADLQALRDLAGQGLSAAQIAARLPGERSRNAVISKLKRGKGSFGALLGQPKNQAIGRATPKTETPPKRKYRPVRRVIAIAPPIEAPIERLFETEPVANLPATLPITFLEAVMTDRCLHYAGSPFDPDGPDMPVCGAARARDVLGTRYCRLHLIAKRQVAA
;
A
#
# COMPACT_ATOMS: atom_id res chain seq x y z
N MET A 1 22.04 -36.25 -38.26
CA MET A 1 21.98 -35.85 -36.84
C MET A 1 20.83 -34.88 -36.71
N ALA A 2 19.75 -35.31 -36.06
CA ALA A 2 18.49 -34.58 -35.93
C ALA A 2 18.69 -33.26 -35.18
N GLY A 3 18.02 -32.21 -35.68
CA GLY A 3 17.96 -30.91 -35.04
C GLY A 3 17.18 -30.96 -33.74
N VAL A 4 17.71 -30.26 -32.74
CA VAL A 4 16.95 -29.89 -31.54
C VAL A 4 16.96 -28.36 -31.50
N ALA A 5 15.86 -27.77 -31.96
CA ALA A 5 15.58 -26.37 -31.71
C ALA A 5 15.32 -26.21 -30.20
N PRO A 6 15.86 -25.16 -29.54
CA PRO A 6 15.47 -24.88 -28.17
C PRO A 6 13.99 -24.49 -28.16
N GLU A 7 13.18 -25.31 -27.48
CA GLU A 7 11.79 -24.99 -27.16
C GLU A 7 11.76 -23.63 -26.47
N GLY A 8 11.15 -22.67 -27.18
CA GLY A 8 10.93 -21.33 -26.65
C GLY A 8 10.10 -21.43 -25.39
N VAL A 9 10.67 -21.00 -24.27
CA VAL A 9 9.96 -20.66 -23.04
C VAL A 9 9.02 -19.51 -23.39
N SER A 10 7.83 -19.85 -23.88
CA SER A 10 6.74 -18.91 -24.12
C SER A 10 6.27 -18.41 -22.76
N GLY A 11 6.48 -17.11 -22.54
CA GLY A 11 6.22 -16.46 -21.27
C GLY A 11 4.80 -16.68 -20.76
N MET A 12 4.68 -16.62 -19.43
CA MET A 12 3.53 -16.80 -18.53
C MET A 12 2.22 -16.05 -18.88
N SER A 13 2.08 -15.41 -20.05
CA SER A 13 0.96 -14.51 -20.38
C SER A 13 0.31 -14.73 -21.76
N ASP A 14 0.81 -15.65 -22.59
CA ASP A 14 0.21 -15.85 -23.91
C ASP A 14 -1.00 -16.77 -23.81
N TRP A 15 -2.19 -16.16 -23.85
CA TRP A 15 -3.46 -16.87 -23.94
C TRP A 15 -3.67 -17.28 -25.40
N SER A 16 -3.67 -18.59 -25.68
CA SER A 16 -3.99 -19.05 -27.03
C SER A 16 -5.48 -18.84 -27.33
N ALA A 17 -5.85 -18.77 -28.61
CA ALA A 17 -7.25 -18.68 -29.00
C ALA A 17 -8.07 -19.90 -28.53
N ALA A 18 -7.44 -21.07 -28.48
CA ALA A 18 -8.02 -22.29 -27.93
C ALA A 18 -8.30 -22.17 -26.42
N ASP A 19 -7.36 -21.60 -25.65
CA ASP A 19 -7.54 -21.35 -24.21
C ASP A 19 -8.70 -20.40 -23.93
N LEU A 20 -8.87 -19.38 -24.78
CA LEU A 20 -9.95 -18.39 -24.63
C LEU A 20 -11.32 -18.99 -24.94
N GLN A 21 -11.40 -19.90 -25.90
CA GLN A 21 -12.64 -20.61 -26.21
C GLN A 21 -13.01 -21.58 -25.09
N ALA A 22 -12.05 -22.39 -24.61
CA ALA A 22 -12.24 -23.27 -23.47
C ALA A 22 -12.64 -22.50 -22.20
N LEU A 23 -12.04 -21.32 -21.97
CA LEU A 23 -12.40 -20.42 -20.87
C LEU A 23 -13.86 -19.95 -20.96
N ARG A 24 -14.34 -19.59 -22.16
CA ARG A 24 -15.73 -19.19 -22.38
C ARG A 24 -16.69 -20.33 -22.10
N ASP A 25 -16.39 -21.54 -22.57
CA ASP A 25 -17.25 -22.71 -22.41
C ASP A 25 -17.31 -23.14 -20.92
N LEU A 26 -16.17 -23.16 -20.22
CA LEU A 26 -16.09 -23.49 -18.80
C LEU A 26 -16.71 -22.40 -17.91
N ALA A 27 -16.59 -21.13 -18.29
CA ALA A 27 -17.28 -20.03 -17.60
C ALA A 27 -18.80 -20.10 -17.81
N GLY A 28 -19.26 -20.49 -19.00
CA GLY A 28 -20.67 -20.72 -19.30
C GLY A 28 -21.30 -21.85 -18.49
N GLN A 29 -20.52 -22.87 -18.13
CA GLN A 29 -20.93 -23.96 -17.24
C GLN A 29 -21.07 -23.52 -15.76
N GLY A 30 -20.70 -22.28 -15.43
CA GLY A 30 -20.81 -21.76 -14.06
C GLY A 30 -19.76 -22.27 -13.09
N LEU A 31 -18.64 -22.80 -13.60
CA LEU A 31 -17.54 -23.29 -12.77
C LEU A 31 -16.82 -22.13 -12.07
N SER A 32 -16.29 -22.41 -10.88
CA SER A 32 -15.46 -21.44 -10.15
C SER A 32 -14.09 -21.27 -10.81
N ALA A 33 -13.45 -20.11 -10.62
CA ALA A 33 -12.13 -19.82 -11.20
C ALA A 33 -11.04 -20.87 -10.88
N ALA A 34 -11.10 -21.50 -9.71
CA ALA A 34 -10.15 -22.54 -9.32
C ALA A 34 -10.38 -23.84 -10.12
N GLN A 35 -11.64 -24.20 -10.36
CA GLN A 35 -12.01 -25.37 -11.17
C GLN A 35 -11.71 -25.15 -12.66
N ILE A 36 -11.91 -23.93 -13.14
CA ILE A 36 -11.54 -23.55 -14.51
C ILE A 36 -10.02 -23.66 -14.69
N ALA A 37 -9.24 -23.12 -13.75
CA ALA A 37 -7.79 -23.22 -13.76
C ALA A 37 -7.28 -24.68 -13.83
N ALA A 38 -7.92 -25.60 -13.12
CA ALA A 38 -7.57 -27.02 -13.13
C ALA A 38 -7.94 -27.76 -14.43
N ARG A 39 -8.85 -27.22 -15.25
CA ARG A 39 -9.36 -27.87 -16.47
C ARG A 39 -8.83 -27.25 -17.77
N LEU A 40 -8.15 -26.11 -17.69
CA LEU A 40 -7.55 -25.48 -18.86
C LEU A 40 -6.29 -26.24 -19.30
N PRO A 41 -6.01 -26.33 -20.61
CA PRO A 41 -4.88 -27.07 -21.17
C PRO A 41 -3.50 -26.41 -20.96
N GLY A 42 -3.37 -25.56 -19.95
CA GLY A 42 -2.10 -25.00 -19.50
C GLY A 42 -2.17 -24.72 -18.01
N GLU A 43 -1.06 -24.87 -17.29
CA GLU A 43 -0.98 -24.62 -15.85
C GLU A 43 -1.22 -23.13 -15.56
N ARG A 44 -2.49 -22.75 -15.45
CA ARG A 44 -2.90 -21.38 -15.17
C ARG A 44 -3.36 -21.28 -13.73
N SER A 45 -2.86 -20.27 -13.02
CA SER A 45 -3.33 -20.00 -11.67
C SER A 45 -4.77 -19.47 -11.68
N ARG A 46 -5.51 -19.72 -10.59
CA ARG A 46 -6.84 -19.12 -10.34
C ARG A 46 -6.86 -17.61 -10.61
N ASN A 47 -5.80 -16.91 -10.21
CA ASN A 47 -5.69 -15.46 -10.36
C ASN A 47 -5.51 -15.03 -11.83
N ALA A 48 -4.84 -15.83 -12.65
CA ALA A 48 -4.73 -15.58 -14.09
C ALA A 48 -6.10 -15.67 -14.77
N VAL A 49 -6.91 -16.68 -14.42
CA VAL A 49 -8.29 -16.85 -14.91
C VAL A 49 -9.18 -15.68 -14.51
N ILE A 50 -9.18 -15.30 -13.22
CA ILE A 50 -9.96 -14.15 -12.73
C ILE A 50 -9.55 -12.86 -13.46
N SER A 51 -8.24 -12.64 -13.58
CA SER A 51 -7.70 -11.45 -14.23
C SER A 51 -8.09 -11.39 -15.70
N LYS A 52 -8.10 -12.53 -16.40
CA LYS A 52 -8.47 -12.59 -17.82
C LYS A 52 -9.96 -12.35 -18.03
N LEU A 53 -10.82 -12.98 -17.22
CA LEU A 53 -12.28 -12.76 -17.27
C LEU A 53 -12.65 -11.30 -16.96
N LYS A 54 -11.99 -10.70 -15.95
CA LYS A 54 -12.20 -9.29 -15.59
C LYS A 54 -11.74 -8.32 -16.70
N ARG A 55 -10.58 -8.57 -17.32
CA ARG A 55 -10.05 -7.74 -18.42
C ARG A 55 -10.87 -7.91 -19.71
N GLY A 56 -11.42 -9.10 -19.95
CA GLY A 56 -12.28 -9.39 -21.11
C GLY A 56 -13.67 -8.75 -21.05
N LYS A 57 -14.06 -8.11 -19.93
CA LYS A 57 -15.36 -7.43 -19.77
C LYS A 57 -16.56 -8.29 -20.24
N GLY A 58 -16.52 -9.60 -19.97
CA GLY A 58 -17.57 -10.54 -20.36
C GLY A 58 -17.40 -11.21 -21.73
N SER A 59 -16.38 -10.86 -22.53
CA SER A 59 -16.11 -11.53 -23.82
C SER A 59 -15.83 -13.02 -23.65
N PHE A 60 -15.15 -13.41 -22.57
CA PHE A 60 -14.79 -14.79 -22.26
C PHE A 60 -15.71 -15.43 -21.21
N GLY A 61 -16.91 -14.87 -21.03
CA GLY A 61 -17.85 -15.25 -19.97
C GLY A 61 -17.64 -14.46 -18.67
N ALA A 62 -18.55 -14.67 -17.73
CA ALA A 62 -18.47 -14.12 -16.39
C ALA A 62 -18.56 -15.26 -15.39
N LEU A 63 -17.72 -15.24 -14.35
CA LEU A 63 -17.90 -16.15 -13.23
C LEU A 63 -19.23 -15.80 -12.59
N LEU A 64 -20.12 -16.79 -12.47
CA LEU A 64 -21.28 -16.69 -11.60
C LEU A 64 -20.74 -16.37 -10.21
N GLY A 65 -21.01 -15.14 -9.76
CA GLY A 65 -20.53 -14.67 -8.47
C GLY A 65 -20.93 -15.67 -7.40
N GLN A 66 -20.03 -15.93 -6.45
CA GLN A 66 -20.41 -16.64 -5.24
C GLN A 66 -21.68 -15.97 -4.68
N PRO A 67 -22.67 -16.75 -4.21
CA PRO A 67 -23.80 -16.16 -3.50
C PRO A 67 -23.20 -15.30 -2.40
N LYS A 68 -23.40 -13.97 -2.52
CA LYS A 68 -23.00 -13.05 -1.46
C LYS A 68 -23.71 -13.57 -0.22
N ASN A 69 -22.95 -14.01 0.77
CA ASN A 69 -23.48 -14.35 2.07
C ASN A 69 -24.33 -13.15 2.52
N GLN A 70 -25.65 -13.25 2.39
CA GLN A 70 -26.64 -12.37 3.01
C GLN A 70 -26.77 -12.71 4.49
N ALA A 71 -25.67 -13.13 5.11
CA ALA A 71 -25.59 -13.42 6.53
C ALA A 71 -25.51 -12.09 7.27
N ILE A 72 -26.70 -11.59 7.62
CA ILE A 72 -27.07 -11.08 8.94
C ILE A 72 -26.07 -10.08 9.55
N GLY A 73 -26.44 -8.79 9.53
CA GLY A 73 -26.09 -7.90 10.64
C GLY A 73 -25.05 -6.79 10.40
N ARG A 74 -24.96 -6.19 9.21
CA ARG A 74 -24.62 -4.76 9.05
C ARG A 74 -24.86 -4.33 7.61
N ALA A 75 -26.09 -3.92 7.32
CA ALA A 75 -26.36 -3.07 6.18
C ALA A 75 -25.74 -1.69 6.48
N THR A 76 -24.49 -1.45 6.05
CA THR A 76 -24.10 -0.07 5.79
C THR A 76 -24.91 0.37 4.57
N PRO A 77 -25.75 1.41 4.67
CA PRO A 77 -26.45 1.92 3.51
C PRO A 77 -25.39 2.28 2.47
N LYS A 78 -25.61 1.85 1.23
CA LYS A 78 -24.86 2.28 0.05
C LYS A 78 -24.86 3.81 0.07
N THR A 79 -23.73 4.41 0.45
CA THR A 79 -23.53 5.84 0.32
C THR A 79 -23.79 6.17 -1.14
N GLU A 80 -24.82 6.97 -1.35
CA GLU A 80 -25.16 7.54 -2.64
C GLU A 80 -23.89 8.10 -3.27
N THR A 81 -23.72 7.85 -4.57
CA THR A 81 -22.68 8.48 -5.37
C THR A 81 -22.64 9.97 -5.04
N PRO A 82 -21.49 10.52 -4.61
CA PRO A 82 -21.42 11.93 -4.26
C PRO A 82 -21.84 12.75 -5.49
N PRO A 83 -22.69 13.79 -5.33
CA PRO A 83 -23.12 14.59 -6.45
C PRO A 83 -21.89 15.15 -7.17
N LYS A 84 -21.81 14.93 -8.49
CA LYS A 84 -20.76 15.51 -9.34
C LYS A 84 -20.77 17.02 -9.11
N ARG A 85 -19.76 17.53 -8.39
CA ARG A 85 -19.56 18.98 -8.22
C ARG A 85 -19.45 19.58 -9.61
N LYS A 86 -20.36 20.48 -9.97
CA LYS A 86 -20.26 21.28 -11.19
C LYS A 86 -18.97 22.09 -11.10
N TYR A 87 -18.01 21.79 -11.96
CA TYR A 87 -16.75 22.52 -12.04
C TYR A 87 -17.06 23.96 -12.46
N ARG A 88 -16.88 24.92 -11.55
CA ARG A 88 -16.87 26.33 -11.89
C ARG A 88 -15.48 26.61 -12.48
N PRO A 89 -15.36 27.11 -13.72
CA PRO A 89 -14.05 27.43 -14.28
C PRO A 89 -13.40 28.50 -13.40
N VAL A 90 -12.26 28.14 -12.81
CA VAL A 90 -11.42 29.06 -12.05
C VAL A 90 -10.92 30.13 -13.02
N ARG A 91 -11.30 31.39 -12.79
CA ARG A 91 -10.67 32.53 -13.46
C ARG A 91 -9.18 32.47 -13.12
N ARG A 92 -8.35 32.14 -14.10
CA ARG A 92 -6.89 32.23 -13.96
C ARG A 92 -6.54 33.70 -13.81
N VAL A 93 -6.23 34.13 -12.60
CA VAL A 93 -5.52 35.38 -12.37
C VAL A 93 -4.06 35.08 -12.68
N ILE A 94 -3.58 35.59 -13.83
CA ILE A 94 -2.16 35.57 -14.15
C ILE A 94 -1.54 36.67 -13.29
N ALA A 95 -1.00 36.29 -12.13
CA ALA A 95 -0.17 37.20 -11.36
C ALA A 95 1.18 37.31 -12.08
N ILE A 96 1.40 38.44 -12.76
CA ILE A 96 2.73 38.83 -13.22
C ILE A 96 3.46 39.31 -11.96
N ALA A 97 4.13 38.39 -11.27
CA ALA A 97 5.03 38.73 -10.18
C ALA A 97 6.33 39.30 -10.78
N PRO A 98 6.84 40.45 -10.31
CA PRO A 98 8.17 40.90 -10.70
C PRO A 98 9.23 39.92 -10.18
N PRO A 99 10.38 39.76 -10.86
CA PRO A 99 11.43 38.87 -10.42
C PRO A 99 12.00 39.38 -9.10
N ILE A 100 11.83 38.61 -8.03
CA ILE A 100 12.46 38.88 -6.74
C ILE A 100 13.87 38.31 -6.83
N GLU A 101 14.80 39.12 -7.32
CA GLU A 101 16.24 38.92 -7.07
C GLU A 101 16.56 39.45 -5.67
N ALA A 102 16.18 38.69 -4.65
CA ALA A 102 16.67 38.90 -3.30
C ALA A 102 17.60 37.72 -2.96
N PRO A 103 18.83 37.96 -2.49
CA PRO A 103 19.64 36.90 -1.90
C PRO A 103 18.83 36.27 -0.76
N ILE A 104 18.76 34.95 -0.72
CA ILE A 104 18.21 34.22 0.42
C ILE A 104 19.19 34.41 1.57
N GLU A 105 19.11 35.55 2.25
CA GLU A 105 19.65 35.68 3.59
C GLU A 105 18.84 34.72 4.46
N ARG A 106 19.54 33.71 4.99
CA ARG A 106 18.99 32.73 5.92
C ARG A 106 18.52 33.47 7.18
N LEU A 107 17.28 33.95 7.17
CA LEU A 107 16.63 34.65 8.29
C LEU A 107 16.35 33.76 9.52
N PHE A 108 16.81 32.51 9.51
CA PHE A 108 16.71 31.61 10.66
C PHE A 108 18.08 31.01 10.93
N GLU A 109 18.90 31.78 11.63
CA GLU A 109 19.93 31.21 12.48
C GLU A 109 19.18 30.53 13.63
N THR A 110 18.97 29.22 13.50
CA THR A 110 18.30 28.42 14.53
C THR A 110 19.28 28.27 15.69
N GLU A 111 19.24 29.21 16.63
CA GLU A 111 19.89 29.00 17.91
C GLU A 111 19.27 27.74 18.55
N PRO A 112 20.06 26.70 18.86
CA PRO A 112 19.52 25.54 19.55
C PRO A 112 19.06 26.01 20.92
N VAL A 113 17.74 26.04 21.13
CA VAL A 113 17.16 26.31 22.45
C VAL A 113 17.64 25.19 23.37
N ALA A 114 18.65 25.48 24.18
CA ALA A 114 19.35 24.53 25.05
C ALA A 114 18.46 23.93 26.17
N ASN A 115 17.20 24.38 26.29
CA ASN A 115 16.34 24.11 27.44
C ASN A 115 14.91 23.70 27.07
N LEU A 116 14.70 23.01 25.95
CA LEU A 116 13.50 22.19 25.83
C LEU A 116 13.77 20.86 26.56
N PRO A 117 12.89 20.39 27.47
CA PRO A 117 13.04 19.08 28.13
C PRO A 117 12.86 17.89 27.15
N ALA A 118 12.80 18.17 25.86
CA ALA A 118 12.69 17.18 24.80
C ALA A 118 14.08 16.64 24.50
N THR A 119 14.27 15.34 24.74
CA THR A 119 15.46 14.62 24.28
C THR A 119 15.52 14.68 22.76
N LEU A 120 16.66 15.10 22.22
CA LEU A 120 16.89 15.08 20.78
C LEU A 120 16.79 13.63 20.26
N PRO A 121 16.28 13.42 19.04
CA PRO A 121 16.28 12.10 18.42
C PRO A 121 17.71 11.58 18.26
N ILE A 122 17.90 10.30 18.53
CA ILE A 122 19.17 9.59 18.34
C ILE A 122 19.00 8.50 17.29
N THR A 123 20.09 7.88 16.84
CA THR A 123 19.99 6.78 15.87
C THR A 123 19.40 5.54 16.52
N PHE A 124 18.74 4.70 15.72
CA PHE A 124 18.16 3.44 16.20
C PHE A 124 19.20 2.54 16.85
N LEU A 125 20.38 2.41 16.23
CA LEU A 125 21.45 1.57 16.78
C LEU A 125 21.92 2.10 18.15
N GLU A 126 22.13 3.40 18.27
CA GLU A 126 22.48 4.02 19.55
C GLU A 126 21.40 3.81 20.61
N ALA A 127 20.12 3.93 20.24
CA ALA A 127 19.02 3.72 21.17
C ALA A 127 18.89 2.27 21.65
N VAL A 128 19.21 1.30 20.80
CA VAL A 128 19.27 -0.12 21.18
C VAL A 128 20.41 -0.35 22.18
N MET A 129 21.59 0.20 21.88
CA MET A 129 22.79 0.00 22.71
C MET A 129 22.72 0.73 24.06
N THR A 130 22.00 1.84 24.13
CA THR A 130 21.88 2.68 25.36
C THR A 130 20.55 2.51 26.11
N ASP A 131 19.78 1.47 25.77
CA ASP A 131 18.47 1.15 26.35
C ASP A 131 17.48 2.35 26.36
N ARG A 132 17.39 3.02 25.22
CA ARG A 132 16.52 4.19 25.01
C ARG A 132 15.27 3.86 24.20
N CYS A 133 14.33 4.79 24.20
CA CYS A 133 13.05 4.64 23.53
C CYS A 133 13.21 4.47 22.02
N LEU A 134 12.68 3.35 21.50
CA LEU A 134 12.74 2.98 20.07
C LEU A 134 11.53 3.51 19.26
N HIS A 135 10.82 4.51 19.75
CA HIS A 135 9.73 5.10 18.98
C HIS A 135 10.32 5.90 17.81
N TYR A 136 9.82 5.64 16.60
CA TYR A 136 10.30 6.30 15.41
C TYR A 136 9.92 7.79 15.41
N ALA A 137 10.90 8.65 15.15
CA ALA A 137 10.73 10.11 15.16
C ALA A 137 10.81 10.75 13.77
N GLY A 138 11.03 9.95 12.72
CA GLY A 138 11.14 10.40 11.34
C GLY A 138 9.78 10.51 10.63
N SER A 139 9.84 10.87 9.34
CA SER A 139 8.66 10.91 8.47
C SER A 139 8.25 9.49 8.08
N PRO A 140 6.95 9.19 7.87
CA PRO A 140 6.49 7.83 7.52
C PRO A 140 7.08 7.21 6.24
N PHE A 141 7.77 8.02 5.42
CA PHE A 141 8.35 7.61 4.14
C PHE A 141 9.87 7.74 4.12
N ASP A 142 10.49 8.10 5.23
CA ASP A 142 11.94 8.13 5.36
C ASP A 142 12.50 6.70 5.38
N PRO A 143 13.74 6.48 4.93
CA PRO A 143 14.32 5.15 4.86
C PRO A 143 14.51 4.53 6.25
N ASP A 144 14.21 3.23 6.33
CA ASP A 144 14.53 2.41 7.50
C ASP A 144 16.01 2.02 7.49
N GLY A 145 16.66 2.02 8.67
CA GLY A 145 18.08 1.70 8.78
C GLY A 145 18.67 1.90 10.18
N PRO A 146 19.95 1.57 10.38
CA PRO A 146 20.63 1.74 11.68
C PRO A 146 20.68 3.22 12.13
N ASP A 147 20.70 4.13 11.16
CA ASP A 147 20.75 5.59 11.36
C ASP A 147 19.36 6.23 11.44
N MET A 148 18.28 5.43 11.38
CA MET A 148 16.92 5.97 11.41
C MET A 148 16.67 6.69 12.76
N PRO A 149 16.07 7.90 12.75
CA PRO A 149 15.90 8.69 13.96
C PRO A 149 14.81 8.10 14.86
N VAL A 150 15.15 7.91 16.13
CA VAL A 150 14.22 7.45 17.17
C VAL A 150 14.23 8.40 18.37
N CYS A 151 13.16 8.38 19.15
CA CYS A 151 12.89 9.29 20.26
C CYS A 151 14.04 9.46 21.27
N GLY A 152 14.80 8.41 21.59
CA GLY A 152 15.97 8.54 22.46
C GLY A 152 15.68 8.80 23.96
N ALA A 153 14.44 9.06 24.35
CA ALA A 153 14.07 9.25 25.75
C ALA A 153 14.33 8.00 26.61
N ALA A 154 14.47 8.19 27.92
CA ALA A 154 14.60 7.08 28.87
C ALA A 154 13.36 6.15 28.81
N ARG A 155 13.60 4.83 28.82
CA ARG A 155 12.53 3.83 28.86
C ARG A 155 11.75 3.91 30.18
N ALA A 156 10.48 3.57 30.11
CA ALA A 156 9.63 3.49 31.29
C ALA A 156 10.07 2.31 32.17
N ARG A 157 10.66 2.59 33.33
CA ARG A 157 11.15 1.56 34.27
C ARG A 157 10.03 0.81 34.98
N ASP A 158 8.86 1.41 35.04
CA ASP A 158 7.65 0.89 35.70
C ASP A 158 6.93 -0.21 34.90
N VAL A 159 7.26 -0.39 33.61
CA VAL A 159 6.62 -1.38 32.75
C VAL A 159 7.66 -2.40 32.27
N LEU A 160 7.56 -3.63 32.77
CA LEU A 160 8.46 -4.71 32.37
C LEU A 160 8.35 -5.00 30.86
N GLY A 161 9.51 -5.16 30.21
CA GLY A 161 9.60 -5.52 28.79
C GLY A 161 9.26 -4.39 27.80
N THR A 162 9.07 -3.15 28.27
CA THR A 162 8.85 -2.01 27.36
C THR A 162 10.15 -1.59 26.65
N ARG A 163 10.02 -1.24 25.37
CA ARG A 163 11.08 -0.60 24.57
C ARG A 163 10.86 0.90 24.39
N TYR A 164 9.84 1.46 25.05
CA TYR A 164 9.37 2.83 24.85
C TYR A 164 9.37 3.62 26.15
N CYS A 165 9.44 4.96 26.02
CA CYS A 165 9.21 5.87 27.13
C CYS A 165 7.71 5.92 27.50
N ARG A 166 7.39 6.51 28.66
CA ARG A 166 6.00 6.61 29.14
C ARG A 166 5.07 7.30 28.14
N LEU A 167 5.53 8.38 27.50
CA LEU A 167 4.75 9.12 26.51
C LEU A 167 4.35 8.24 25.32
N HIS A 168 5.32 7.51 24.75
CA HIS A 168 5.06 6.63 23.61
C HIS A 168 4.28 5.36 23.97
N LEU A 169 4.34 4.91 25.23
CA LEU A 169 3.44 3.87 25.73
C LEU A 169 1.98 4.33 25.76
N ILE A 170 1.73 5.57 26.21
CA ILE A 170 0.38 6.15 26.23
C ILE A 170 -0.13 6.33 24.79
N ALA A 171 0.68 6.92 23.91
CA ALA A 171 0.31 7.13 22.51
C ALA A 171 -0.01 5.81 21.78
N LYS A 172 0.80 4.76 21.99
CA LYS A 172 0.54 3.44 21.39
C LYS A 172 -0.77 2.82 21.88
N ARG A 173 -1.13 2.99 23.16
CA ARG A 173 -2.40 2.50 23.70
C ARG A 173 -3.61 3.23 23.10
N GLN A 174 -3.49 4.54 22.86
CA GLN A 174 -4.55 5.34 22.25
C GLN A 174 -4.84 4.96 20.80
N VAL A 175 -3.82 4.58 20.03
CA VAL A 175 -4.00 4.13 18.63
C VAL A 175 -4.59 2.71 18.55
N ALA A 176 -4.41 1.89 19.59
CA ALA A 176 -4.90 0.52 19.64
C ALA A 176 -6.34 0.37 20.15
N ALA A 177 -6.94 1.45 20.68
CA ALA A 177 -8.31 1.50 21.17
C ALA A 177 -9.28 1.98 20.07
#